data_AF-A0A848UVM3-F1
#
_entry.id   AF-A0A848UVM3-F1
#
_cell.length_a   1.000
_cell.length_b   1.000
_cell.length_c   1.000
_cell.angle_alpha   90.00
_cell.angle_beta   90.00
_cell.angle_gamma   90.00
#
_symmetry.space_group_name_H-M   'P 1'
#
loop_
_entity.id
_entity.type
_entity.pdbx_description
1 polymer ?
#
loop_
_entity_poly.entity_id
_entity_poly.type
_entity_poly.pdbx_seq_one_letter_code
_entity_poly.pdbx_strand_id
1 'polypeptide(L)'
;LVDEDTNAFNKIIDAVRMPKGTEEEKSIRHAAMQEATKYAVKVPLEVAQTSFDAMEVMLEMVEKGNPNSITDAGVGAMCARTAVLGAVMNAKINLADIEDERFKQETMQQCAKLEEGCLKREEKARKLVADHIG
;
A
#
# COMPACT_ATOMS: atom_id res chain seq x y z
N LEU A 1 9.69 5.75 -1.23
CA LEU A 1 8.21 5.68 -1.18
C LEU A 1 7.56 7.01 -0.82
N VAL A 2 8.03 7.74 0.20
CA VAL A 2 7.52 9.11 0.48
C VAL A 2 7.72 10.06 -0.71
N ASP A 3 8.94 10.11 -1.26
CA ASP A 3 9.22 10.94 -2.44
C ASP A 3 8.43 10.45 -3.67
N GLU A 4 8.21 9.14 -3.77
CA GLU A 4 7.45 8.56 -4.88
C GLU A 4 5.97 8.92 -4.85
N ASP A 5 5.37 9.07 -3.66
CA ASP A 5 4.00 9.57 -3.52
C ASP A 5 3.89 11.01 -4.01
N THR A 6 4.88 11.84 -3.69
CA THR A 6 4.99 13.21 -4.20
C THR A 6 5.15 13.22 -5.72
N ASN A 7 6.01 12.36 -6.27
CA ASN A 7 6.20 12.22 -7.72
C ASN A 7 4.91 11.77 -8.42
N ALA A 8 4.16 10.84 -7.81
CA ALA A 8 2.90 10.37 -8.36
C ALA A 8 1.84 11.46 -8.40
N PHE A 9 1.71 12.24 -7.31
CA PHE A 9 0.81 13.37 -7.27
C PHE A 9 1.18 14.43 -8.32
N ASN A 10 2.47 14.73 -8.47
CA ASN A 10 2.93 15.69 -9.48
C ASN A 10 2.58 15.25 -10.91
N LYS A 11 2.68 13.95 -11.23
CA LYS A 11 2.25 13.42 -12.55
C LYS A 11 0.76 13.62 -12.81
N ILE A 12 -0.09 13.45 -11.79
CA ILE A 12 -1.52 13.77 -11.91
C ILE A 12 -1.70 15.26 -12.21
N ILE A 13 -1.02 16.14 -11.47
CA ILE A 13 -1.09 17.59 -11.70
C ILE A 13 -0.63 17.97 -13.12
N ASP A 14 0.44 17.36 -13.61
CA ASP A 14 0.93 17.60 -14.97
C ASP A 14 -0.09 17.17 -16.02
N ALA A 15 -0.69 15.99 -15.87
CA ALA A 15 -1.79 15.53 -16.73
C ALA A 15 -3.01 16.48 -16.68
N VAL A 16 -3.34 16.99 -15.49
CA VAL A 16 -4.42 17.98 -15.29
C VAL A 16 -4.12 19.31 -16.01
N ARG A 17 -2.85 19.67 -16.23
CA ARG A 17 -2.45 20.92 -16.89
C ARG A 17 -2.36 20.84 -18.42
N MET A 18 -2.41 19.63 -18.99
CA MET A 18 -2.30 19.45 -20.44
C MET A 18 -3.43 20.15 -21.22
N PRO A 19 -3.16 20.60 -22.47
CA PRO A 19 -4.17 21.18 -23.35
C PRO A 19 -5.41 20.29 -23.55
N LYS A 20 -6.53 20.90 -23.91
CA LYS A 20 -7.83 20.22 -24.07
C LYS A 20 -8.77 20.93 -25.06
N GLY A 21 -8.19 21.70 -25.98
CA GLY A 21 -8.89 22.52 -26.97
C GLY A 21 -9.33 21.72 -28.20
N THR A 22 -8.59 20.68 -28.59
CA THR A 22 -8.95 19.77 -29.69
C THR A 22 -9.30 18.37 -29.19
N GLU A 23 -9.90 17.53 -30.05
CA GLU A 23 -10.19 16.14 -29.72
C GLU A 23 -8.92 15.30 -29.53
N GLU A 24 -7.88 15.57 -30.32
CA GLU A 24 -6.57 14.94 -30.17
C GLU A 24 -5.94 15.31 -28.83
N GLU A 25 -5.98 16.59 -28.44
CA GLU A 25 -5.48 17.05 -27.15
C GLU A 25 -6.24 16.41 -25.97
N LYS A 26 -7.56 16.31 -26.07
CA LYS A 26 -8.39 15.63 -25.06
C LYS A 26 -8.02 14.16 -24.93
N SER A 27 -7.82 13.45 -26.05
CA SER A 27 -7.42 12.05 -26.06
C SER A 27 -6.05 11.83 -25.41
N ILE A 28 -5.06 12.64 -25.78
CA ILE A 28 -3.71 12.57 -25.19
C ILE A 28 -3.75 12.88 -23.69
N ARG A 29 -4.49 13.92 -23.30
CA ARG A 29 -4.67 14.28 -21.89
C ARG A 29 -5.34 13.17 -21.09
N HIS A 30 -6.38 12.53 -21.64
CA HIS A 30 -7.08 11.43 -20.99
C HIS A 30 -6.16 10.23 -20.78
N ALA A 31 -5.40 9.84 -21.81
CA ALA A 31 -4.41 8.76 -21.69
C ALA A 31 -3.33 9.07 -20.64
N ALA A 32 -2.82 10.32 -20.61
CA ALA A 32 -1.86 10.76 -19.60
C ALA A 32 -2.45 10.71 -18.17
N MET A 33 -3.73 11.06 -18.01
CA MET A 33 -4.43 10.94 -16.73
C MET A 33 -4.52 9.48 -16.29
N GLN A 34 -4.94 8.57 -17.18
CA GLN A 34 -5.04 7.14 -16.85
C GLN A 34 -3.70 6.55 -16.41
N GLU A 35 -2.61 6.90 -17.09
CA GLU A 35 -1.27 6.42 -16.72
C GLU A 35 -0.75 7.05 -15.41
N ALA A 36 -1.01 8.34 -15.19
CA ALA A 36 -0.67 9.00 -13.92
C ALA A 36 -1.44 8.38 -12.74
N THR A 37 -2.74 8.12 -12.90
CA THR A 37 -3.55 7.46 -11.86
C THR A 37 -3.10 6.04 -11.60
N LYS A 38 -2.78 5.25 -12.64
CA LYS A 38 -2.18 3.90 -12.47
C LYS A 38 -0.88 3.97 -11.67
N TYR A 39 -0.04 4.98 -11.93
CA TYR A 39 1.19 5.18 -11.16
C TYR A 39 0.89 5.52 -9.69
N ALA A 40 -0.06 6.42 -9.44
CA ALA A 40 -0.51 6.78 -8.10
C ALA A 40 -1.16 5.61 -7.33
N VAL A 41 -1.68 4.59 -8.02
CA VAL A 41 -2.12 3.32 -7.38
C VAL A 41 -0.93 2.43 -7.04
N LYS A 42 0.09 2.36 -7.89
CA LYS A 42 1.24 1.46 -7.70
C LYS A 42 2.08 1.83 -6.48
N VAL A 43 2.30 3.12 -6.22
CA VAL A 43 3.10 3.59 -5.08
C VAL A 43 2.55 3.08 -3.72
N PRO A 44 1.26 3.27 -3.38
CA PRO A 44 0.71 2.71 -2.15
C PRO A 44 0.69 1.18 -2.13
N LEU A 45 0.52 0.50 -3.27
CA LEU A 45 0.66 -0.97 -3.29
C LEU A 45 2.07 -1.42 -2.91
N GLU A 46 3.10 -0.69 -3.36
CA GLU A 46 4.49 -0.97 -2.98
C GLU A 46 4.73 -0.72 -1.50
N VAL A 47 4.15 0.34 -0.93
CA VAL A 47 4.16 0.59 0.54
C VAL A 47 3.49 -0.57 1.28
N ALA A 48 2.32 -1.01 0.83
CA ALA A 48 1.59 -2.10 1.45
C ALA A 48 2.38 -3.42 1.37
N GLN A 49 2.93 -3.75 0.20
CA GLN A 49 3.74 -4.96 0.01
C GLN A 49 5.00 -4.94 0.88
N THR A 50 5.77 -3.84 0.84
CA THR A 50 7.01 -3.70 1.62
C THR A 50 6.73 -3.79 3.12
N SER A 51 5.67 -3.14 3.59
CA SER A 51 5.26 -3.19 5.00
C SER A 51 4.83 -4.59 5.40
N PHE A 52 4.10 -5.29 4.54
CA PHE A 52 3.66 -6.66 4.76
C PHE A 52 4.84 -7.64 4.85
N ASP A 53 5.83 -7.49 3.96
CA ASP A 53 7.03 -8.33 3.94
C ASP A 53 7.89 -8.09 5.19
N ALA A 54 8.00 -6.84 5.66
CA ALA A 54 8.71 -6.52 6.90
C ALA A 54 8.10 -7.20 8.14
N MET A 55 6.80 -7.54 8.12
CA MET A 55 6.15 -8.25 9.23
C MET A 55 6.71 -9.65 9.45
N GLU A 56 7.30 -10.28 8.43
CA GLU A 56 7.92 -11.60 8.57
C GLU A 56 9.13 -11.55 9.51
N VAL A 57 9.96 -10.51 9.36
CA VAL A 57 11.09 -10.26 10.26
C VAL A 57 10.61 -9.98 11.68
N MET A 58 9.54 -9.19 11.83
CA MET A 58 8.97 -8.88 13.14
C MET A 58 8.41 -10.13 13.83
N LEU A 59 7.77 -11.03 13.07
CA LEU A 59 7.29 -12.31 13.59
C LEU A 59 8.44 -13.20 14.05
N GLU A 60 9.51 -13.31 13.27
CA GLU A 60 10.72 -14.06 13.68
C GLU A 60 11.37 -13.46 14.93
N MET A 61 11.39 -12.13 15.06
CA MET A 61 11.85 -11.45 16.27
C MET A 61 10.98 -11.77 17.49
N VAL A 62 9.66 -11.88 17.32
CA VAL A 62 8.75 -12.26 18.41
C VAL A 62 8.93 -13.73 18.79
N GLU A 63 9.15 -14.62 17.83
CA GLU A 63 9.28 -16.07 18.07
C GLU A 63 10.65 -16.49 18.63
N LYS A 64 11.73 -15.86 18.17
CA LYS A 64 13.11 -16.33 18.39
C LYS A 64 14.09 -15.23 18.77
N GLY A 65 13.64 -13.97 18.81
CA GLY A 65 14.50 -12.82 19.07
C GLY A 65 14.82 -12.63 20.55
N ASN A 66 15.33 -11.44 20.89
CA ASN A 66 15.63 -11.07 22.27
C ASN A 66 14.32 -10.97 23.07
N PRO A 67 14.11 -11.81 24.11
CA PRO A 67 12.90 -11.77 24.93
C PRO A 67 12.64 -10.39 25.56
N ASN A 68 13.70 -9.67 25.93
CA ASN A 68 13.59 -8.34 26.52
C ASN A 68 13.10 -7.25 25.54
N SER A 69 13.06 -7.55 24.24
CA SER A 69 12.61 -6.62 23.18
C SER A 69 11.36 -7.15 22.46
N ILE A 70 10.69 -8.16 23.00
CA ILE A 70 9.54 -8.79 22.35
C ILE A 70 8.38 -7.80 22.14
N THR A 71 8.18 -6.87 23.09
CA THR A 71 7.16 -5.83 23.00
C THR A 71 7.47 -4.84 21.89
N ASP A 72 8.74 -4.52 21.65
CA ASP A 72 9.15 -3.63 20.55
C ASP A 72 8.83 -4.28 19.19
N ALA A 73 9.09 -5.58 19.05
CA ALA A 73 8.73 -6.34 17.86
C ALA A 73 7.20 -6.42 17.66
N GLY A 74 6.45 -6.59 18.74
CA GLY A 74 4.98 -6.53 18.72
C GLY A 74 4.43 -5.17 18.27
N VAL A 75 5.00 -4.07 18.79
CA VAL A 75 4.66 -2.70 18.35
C VAL A 75 5.03 -2.50 16.89
N GLY A 76 6.21 -2.97 16.46
CA GLY A 76 6.62 -2.97 15.05
C GLY A 76 5.57 -3.64 14.15
N ALA A 77 5.09 -4.83 14.53
CA ALA A 77 4.06 -5.55 13.78
C ALA A 77 2.74 -4.78 13.71
N MET A 78 2.33 -4.09 14.79
CA MET A 78 1.16 -3.20 14.78
C MET A 78 1.32 -2.01 13.84
N CYS A 79 2.49 -1.36 13.86
CA CYS A 79 2.80 -0.25 12.95
C CYS A 79 2.80 -0.72 11.49
N ALA A 80 3.44 -1.85 11.19
CA ALA A 80 3.46 -2.42 9.85
C ALA A 80 2.06 -2.78 9.35
N ARG A 81 1.21 -3.41 10.18
CA ARG A 81 -0.20 -3.63 9.84
C ARG A 81 -0.92 -2.33 9.47
N THR A 82 -0.76 -1.28 10.30
CA THR A 82 -1.39 0.01 10.02
C THR A 82 -0.90 0.61 8.71
N ALA A 83 0.39 0.48 8.39
CA ALA A 83 0.96 0.92 7.12
C ALA A 83 0.36 0.15 5.92
N VAL A 84 0.21 -1.18 6.02
CA VAL A 84 -0.45 -1.99 5.00
C VAL A 84 -1.88 -1.51 4.76
N LEU A 85 -2.69 -1.43 5.82
CA LEU A 85 -4.10 -1.06 5.72
C LEU A 85 -4.27 0.36 5.17
N GLY A 86 -3.50 1.32 5.68
CA GLY A 86 -3.57 2.71 5.22
C GLY A 86 -3.16 2.86 3.75
N ALA A 87 -2.10 2.17 3.33
CA ALA A 87 -1.67 2.18 1.94
C ALA A 87 -2.69 1.50 1.02
N VAL A 88 -3.31 0.40 1.43
CA VAL A 88 -4.40 -0.22 0.66
C VAL A 88 -5.59 0.74 0.49
N MET A 89 -5.96 1.52 1.51
CA MET A 89 -7.00 2.55 1.38
C MET A 89 -6.63 3.59 0.31
N ASN A 90 -5.37 4.06 0.30
CA ASN A 90 -4.87 5.01 -0.69
C ASN A 90 -4.79 4.41 -2.11
N ALA A 91 -4.52 3.12 -2.25
CA ALA A 91 -4.60 2.45 -3.55
C ALA A 91 -6.06 2.39 -4.03
N LYS A 92 -6.99 1.99 -3.16
CA LYS A 92 -8.41 1.81 -3.50
C LYS A 92 -9.10 3.10 -3.93
N ILE A 93 -8.78 4.25 -3.32
CA ILE A 93 -9.39 5.54 -3.71
C ILE A 93 -9.02 5.93 -5.15
N ASN A 94 -7.75 5.74 -5.54
CA ASN A 94 -7.28 6.07 -6.89
C ASN A 94 -7.75 5.07 -7.96
N LEU A 95 -8.15 3.85 -7.58
CA LEU A 95 -8.72 2.87 -8.53
C LEU A 95 -10.06 3.31 -9.12
N ALA A 96 -10.83 4.15 -8.42
CA ALA A 96 -12.15 4.58 -8.87
C ALA A 96 -12.11 5.33 -10.21
N ASP A 97 -11.00 6.03 -10.48
CA ASP A 97 -10.81 6.85 -11.68
C ASP A 97 -10.13 6.09 -12.84
N ILE A 98 -9.86 4.79 -12.69
CA ILE A 98 -9.20 3.95 -13.70
C ILE A 98 -10.24 3.20 -14.55
N GLU A 99 -10.08 3.25 -15.87
CA GLU A 99 -10.96 2.58 -16.82
C GLU A 99 -10.54 1.13 -17.09
N ASP A 100 -9.24 0.82 -16.97
CA ASP A 100 -8.67 -0.51 -17.15
C ASP A 100 -9.20 -1.49 -16.10
N GLU A 101 -10.23 -2.25 -16.49
CA GLU A 101 -10.93 -3.18 -15.60
C GLU A 101 -10.06 -4.33 -15.13
N ARG A 102 -9.14 -4.80 -15.99
CA ARG A 102 -8.20 -5.85 -15.62
C ARG A 102 -7.25 -5.36 -14.53
N PHE A 103 -6.68 -4.17 -14.69
CA PHE A 103 -5.82 -3.56 -13.68
C PHE A 103 -6.56 -3.36 -12.35
N LYS A 104 -7.82 -2.91 -12.39
CA LYS A 104 -8.66 -2.76 -11.18
C LYS A 104 -8.85 -4.08 -10.47
N GLN A 105 -9.22 -5.14 -11.19
CA GLN A 105 -9.47 -6.46 -10.59
C GLN A 105 -8.20 -7.06 -10.00
N GLU A 106 -7.08 -7.03 -10.73
CA GLU A 106 -5.79 -7.53 -10.25
C GLU A 106 -5.36 -6.77 -8.98
N THR A 107 -5.50 -5.44 -8.98
CA THR A 107 -5.16 -4.61 -7.82
C THR A 107 -6.07 -4.89 -6.63
N MET A 108 -7.38 -4.98 -6.82
CA MET A 108 -8.33 -5.28 -5.74
C MET A 108 -8.06 -6.64 -5.09
N GLN A 109 -7.70 -7.65 -5.89
CA GLN A 109 -7.30 -8.95 -5.38
C GLN A 109 -6.01 -8.87 -4.55
N GLN A 110 -5.01 -8.11 -5.01
CA GLN A 110 -3.77 -7.90 -4.26
C GLN A 110 -4.03 -7.17 -2.93
N CYS A 111 -4.83 -6.10 -2.95
CA CYS A 111 -5.26 -5.36 -1.76
C CYS A 111 -5.92 -6.29 -0.74
N ALA A 112 -6.88 -7.11 -1.16
CA ALA A 112 -7.58 -8.03 -0.25
C ALA A 112 -6.63 -9.04 0.40
N LYS A 113 -5.69 -9.60 -0.38
CA LYS A 113 -4.66 -10.52 0.16
C LYS A 113 -3.77 -9.85 1.19
N LEU A 114 -3.35 -8.61 0.93
CA LEU A 114 -2.49 -7.84 1.84
C LEU A 114 -3.24 -7.48 3.14
N GLU A 115 -4.48 -7.02 3.04
CA GLU A 115 -5.33 -6.70 4.21
C GLU A 115 -5.53 -7.93 5.10
N GLU A 116 -5.96 -9.06 4.51
CA GLU A 116 -6.18 -10.29 5.25
C GLU A 116 -4.86 -10.81 5.86
N GLY A 117 -3.80 -10.82 5.07
CA GLY A 117 -2.49 -11.29 5.49
C GLY A 117 -1.92 -10.49 6.65
N CYS A 118 -1.95 -9.15 6.58
CA CYS A 118 -1.38 -8.31 7.63
C CYS A 118 -2.14 -8.44 8.95
N LEU A 119 -3.47 -8.57 8.88
CA LEU A 119 -4.28 -8.80 10.08
C LEU A 119 -3.90 -10.12 10.77
N LYS A 120 -3.77 -11.20 9.99
CA LYS A 120 -3.36 -12.52 10.50
C LYS A 120 -1.95 -12.50 11.11
N ARG A 121 -0.99 -11.90 10.42
CA ARG A 121 0.41 -11.81 10.88
C ARG A 121 0.50 -10.99 12.17
N GLU A 122 -0.17 -9.84 12.22
CA GLU A 122 -0.16 -9.00 13.42
C GLU A 122 -0.87 -9.65 14.60
N GLU A 123 -2.01 -10.32 14.38
CA GLU A 123 -2.71 -11.02 15.44
C GLU A 123 -1.85 -12.12 16.05
N LYS A 124 -1.14 -12.89 15.20
CA LYS A 124 -0.17 -13.90 15.66
C LYS A 124 0.93 -13.26 16.51
N ALA A 125 1.52 -12.15 16.06
CA ALA A 125 2.55 -11.44 16.80
C ALA A 125 2.04 -10.99 18.17
N ARG A 126 0.85 -10.37 18.25
CA ARG A 126 0.26 -9.93 19.52
C ARG A 126 -0.04 -11.09 20.48
N LYS A 127 -0.50 -12.23 19.97
CA LYS A 127 -0.75 -13.42 20.80
C LYS A 127 0.54 -13.91 21.45
N LEU A 128 1.61 -14.08 20.65
CA LEU A 128 2.91 -14.50 21.15
C LEU A 128 3.51 -13.51 22.16
N VAL A 129 3.35 -12.21 21.92
CA VAL A 129 3.77 -11.17 22.87
C VAL A 129 2.99 -11.29 24.18
N ALA A 130 1.65 -11.43 24.12
CA ALA A 130 0.80 -11.57 25.29
C ALA A 130 1.18 -12.82 26.12
N ASP A 131 1.38 -13.96 25.47
CA ASP A 131 1.81 -15.20 26.12
C ASP A 131 3.16 -15.05 26.85
N HIS A 132 4.02 -14.14 26.39
CA HIS A 132 5.31 -13.85 27.00
C HIS A 132 5.23 -12.89 28.19
N ILE A 133 4.36 -11.88 28.14
CA ILE A 133 4.31 -10.80 29.13
C ILE A 133 3.26 -11.02 30.24
N GLY A 134 2.39 -12.03 30.10
CA GLY A 134 1.33 -12.35 31.07
C GLY A 134 0.09 -11.47 30.93
#